data_AF-A0A535CPV9-F1
#
_entry.id   AF-A0A535CPV9-F1
#
_cell.length_a   1.000
_cell.length_b   1.000
_cell.length_c   1.000
_cell.angle_alpha   90.00
_cell.angle_beta   90.00
_cell.angle_gamma   90.00
#
_symmetry.space_group_name_H-M   'P 1'
#
loop_
_entity.id
_entity.type
_entity.pdbx_description
1 polymer ?
#
loop_
_entity_poly.entity_id
_entity_poly.type
_entity_poly.pdbx_seq_one_letter_code
_entity_poly.pdbx_strand_id
1 'polypeptide(L)' 'MTPAEAVVVRLIATGATHGEVAESLFISVNTVKAHVAHVFAKVGVSTRSELATRATTRGF' A
#
# COMPACT_ATOMS: atom_id res chain seq x y z
N MET A 1 0.01 -11.08 5.25
CA MET A 1 0.14 -10.12 4.13
C MET A 1 0.56 -10.90 2.89
N THR A 2 -0.02 -10.65 1.72
CA THR A 2 0.38 -11.32 0.46
C THR A 2 1.62 -10.63 -0.15
N PRO A 3 2.34 -11.26 -1.10
CA PRO A 3 3.46 -10.61 -1.77
C PRO A 3 3.07 -9.30 -2.46
N ALA A 4 1.91 -9.25 -3.13
CA ALA A 4 1.40 -8.03 -3.76
C ALA A 4 1.12 -6.93 -2.73
N GLU A 5 0.47 -7.26 -1.61
CA GLU A 5 0.20 -6.31 -0.53
C GLU A 5 1.48 -5.75 0.08
N ALA A 6 2.52 -6.57 0.23
CA ALA A 6 3.82 -6.13 0.73
C ALA A 6 4.49 -5.10 -0.20
N VAL A 7 4.39 -5.31 -1.51
CA VAL A 7 4.91 -4.36 -2.51
C VAL A 7 4.11 -3.06 -2.49
N VAL A 8 2.77 -3.13 -2.39
CA VAL A 8 1.91 -1.96 -2.25
C VAL A 8 2.29 -1.13 -1.02
N VAL A 9 2.51 -1.77 0.14
CA VAL A 9 2.95 -1.07 1.37
C VAL A 9 4.28 -0.36 1.17
N ARG A 10 5.28 -1.04 0.58
CA ARG A 10 6.60 -0.44 0.32
C ARG A 10 6.50 0.78 -0.59
N LEU A 11 5.78 0.68 -1.69
CA LEU A 11 5.62 1.80 -2.64
C LEU A 11 4.84 2.97 -2.02
N ILE A 12 3.81 2.71 -1.21
CA ILE A 12 3.10 3.78 -0.50
C ILE A 12 4.01 4.45 0.53
N ALA A 13 4.87 3.69 1.21
CA ALA A 13 5.83 4.23 2.17
C ALA A 13 6.86 5.17 1.51
N THR A 14 7.17 4.98 0.22
CA THR A 14 8.03 5.90 -0.55
C THR A 14 7.27 7.12 -1.11
N GLY A 15 5.97 7.23 -0.85
CA GLY A 15 5.14 8.33 -1.38
C GLY A 15 4.50 8.06 -2.75
N ALA A 16 4.57 6.83 -3.27
CA ALA A 16 3.95 6.49 -4.56
C ALA A 16 2.42 6.54 -4.49
N THR A 17 1.81 7.16 -5.50
CA THR A 17 0.36 7.24 -5.74
C THR A 17 -0.19 5.89 -6.20
N HIS A 18 -1.51 5.70 -6.13
CA HIS A 18 -2.13 4.46 -6.64
C HIS A 18 -1.88 4.22 -8.14
N GLY A 19 -1.65 5.29 -8.92
CA GLY A 19 -1.28 5.20 -10.34
C GLY A 19 0.13 4.63 -10.52
N GLU A 20 1.12 5.19 -9.83
CA GLU A 20 2.51 4.71 -9.87
C GLU A 20 2.63 3.26 -9.34
N VAL A 21 1.84 2.92 -8.31
CA VAL A 21 1.76 1.54 -7.82
C VAL A 21 1.16 0.59 -8.86
N ALA A 22 0.11 1.04 -9.56
CA ALA A 22 -0.54 0.27 -10.61
C ALA A 22 0.41 0.01 -11.78
N GLU A 23 1.16 1.03 -12.19
CA GLU A 23 2.20 0.93 -13.23
C GLU A 23 3.33 -0.02 -12.80
N SER A 24 3.84 0.13 -11.58
CA SER A 24 4.93 -0.72 -11.06
C SER A 24 4.54 -2.20 -10.95
N LEU A 25 3.27 -2.50 -10.68
CA LEU A 25 2.74 -3.85 -10.53
C LEU A 25 2.08 -4.39 -11.80
N PHE A 26 1.97 -3.60 -12.87
CA PHE A 26 1.25 -3.94 -14.10
C PHE A 26 -0.20 -4.39 -13.85
N ILE A 27 -0.92 -3.69 -12.95
CA ILE A 27 -2.32 -3.96 -12.60
C ILE A 27 -3.17 -2.70 -12.71
N SER A 28 -4.49 -2.84 -12.62
CA SER A 28 -5.37 -1.67 -12.61
C SER A 28 -5.28 -0.89 -11.30
N VAL A 29 -5.53 0.42 -11.35
CA VAL A 29 -5.68 1.27 -10.16
C VAL A 29 -6.77 0.76 -9.22
N ASN A 30 -7.84 0.16 -9.74
CA ASN A 30 -8.88 -0.44 -8.92
C ASN A 30 -8.38 -1.67 -8.14
N THR A 31 -7.52 -2.48 -8.74
CA THR A 31 -6.85 -3.61 -8.07
C THR A 31 -5.93 -3.10 -6.96
N VAL A 32 -5.20 -2.01 -7.20
CA VAL A 32 -4.40 -1.34 -6.16
C VAL A 32 -5.28 -0.89 -4.99
N LYS A 33 -6.40 -0.22 -5.27
CA LYS A 33 -7.34 0.22 -4.22
C LYS A 33 -7.85 -0.95 -3.37
N ALA A 34 -8.14 -2.10 -3.99
CA ALA A 34 -8.53 -3.31 -3.26
C ALA A 34 -7.39 -3.83 -2.36
N HIS A 35 -6.16 -3.89 -2.85
CA HIS A 35 -5.00 -4.24 -2.02
C HIS A 35 -4.79 -3.27 -0.86
N VAL A 36 -4.91 -1.97 -1.10
CA VAL A 36 -4.78 -0.94 -0.06
C VAL A 36 -5.85 -1.11 1.01
N ALA A 37 -7.11 -1.33 0.62
CA ALA A 37 -8.20 -1.58 1.58
C ALA A 37 -7.94 -2.83 2.44
N HIS A 38 -7.44 -3.91 1.84
CA HIS A 38 -7.08 -5.11 2.58
C HIS A 38 -5.89 -4.87 3.52
N VAL A 39 -4.89 -4.11 3.09
CA VAL A 39 -3.74 -3.72 3.91
C VAL A 39 -4.19 -2.88 5.10
N PHE A 40 -5.04 -1.88 4.86
CA PHE A 40 -5.61 -1.01 5.89
C PHE A 40 -6.31 -1.83 6.98
N ALA A 41 -7.18 -2.76 6.57
CA ALA A 41 -7.86 -3.66 7.49
C ALA A 41 -6.88 -4.56 8.28
N LYS A 42 -5.82 -5.05 7.63
CA LYS A 42 -4.81 -5.94 8.25
C LYS A 42 -3.91 -5.23 9.26
N VAL A 43 -3.56 -3.98 9.00
CA VAL A 43 -2.62 -3.22 9.85
C VAL A 43 -3.33 -2.25 10.80
N GLY A 44 -4.65 -2.12 10.69
CA GLY A 44 -5.47 -1.29 11.57
C GLY A 44 -5.24 0.20 11.34
N VAL A 45 -5.17 0.63 10.08
CA VAL A 45 -5.06 2.05 9.69
C VAL A 45 -6.20 2.40 8.74
N SER A 46 -6.57 3.67 8.69
CA SER A 46 -7.69 4.15 7.88
C SER A 46 -7.25 5.07 6.73
N THR A 47 -6.01 5.57 6.79
CA THR A 47 -5.51 6.53 5.80
C THR A 47 -4.17 6.14 5.20
N ARG A 48 -3.91 6.65 3.99
CA ARG A 48 -2.61 6.49 3.32
C ARG A 48 -1.47 7.09 4.14
N SER A 49 -1.72 8.23 4.79
CA SER A 49 -0.73 8.88 5.64
C SER A 49 -0.39 8.01 6.85
N GLU A 50 -1.40 7.47 7.54
CA GLU A 50 -1.18 6.52 8.63
C GLU A 50 -0.42 5.27 8.18
N LEU A 51 -0.74 4.73 7.00
CA LEU A 51 -0.02 3.58 6.44
C LEU A 51 1.46 3.94 6.18
N ALA A 52 1.73 5.09 5.57
CA ALA A 52 3.08 5.55 5.29
C ALA A 52 3.88 5.79 6.58
N THR A 53 3.30 6.49 7.57
CA THR A 53 3.92 6.69 8.89
C THR A 53 4.21 5.36 9.55
N ARG A 54 3.23 4.44 9.58
CA ARG A 54 3.40 3.13 10.21
C ARG A 54 4.48 2.29 9.53
N ALA A 55 4.59 2.38 8.20
CA ALA A 55 5.60 1.67 7.45
C ALA A 55 7.01 2.18 7.72
N THR A 56 7.18 3.49 7.89
CA THR A 56 8.46 4.10 8.27
C THR A 56 8.81 3.81 9.74
N THR A 57 7.83 3.81 10.65
CA THR A 57 8.08 3.63 12.09
C THR A 57 8.34 2.17 12.48
N ARG A 58 7.71 1.19 11.81
CA ARG A 58 7.80 -0.23 12.20
C ARG A 58 8.64 -1.13 11.29
N GLY A 59 9.17 -0.64 10.16
CA GLY A 59 9.98 -1.44 9.25
C GLY A 59 9.26 -2.70 8.78
N PHE A 60 8.41 -2.58 7.75
CA PHE A 60 7.78 -3.73 7.10
C PHE A 60 8.74 -4.47 6.15
#